data_AF-I1H2T3-F1
#
_entry.id   AF-I1H2T3-F1
#
_cell.length_a   1.000
_cell.length_b   1.000
_cell.length_c   1.000
_cell.angle_alpha   90.00
_cell.angle_beta   90.00
_cell.angle_gamma   90.00
#
_symmetry.space_group_name_H-M   'P 1'
#
loop_
_entity.id
_entity.type
_entity.pdbx_description
1 polymer ?
#
loop_
_entity_poly.entity_id
_entity_poly.type
_entity_poly.pdbx_seq_one_letter_code
_entity_poly.pdbx_strand_id
1 'polypeptide(L)' 'MARLAVVVFLVLVVSMAASVAAKDPECCKSFHEWGDDRKGCAQENNDDCNTWCQSSCRGGFCKKENHLHVCHCYC' A
#
# COMPACT_ATOMS: atom_id res chain seq x y z
N MET A 1 30.07 10.36 31.13
CA MET A 1 30.09 9.71 29.80
C MET A 1 29.00 8.66 29.62
N ALA A 2 28.85 7.67 30.52
CA ALA A 2 27.86 6.59 30.38
C ALA A 2 26.39 7.05 30.29
N ARG A 3 25.99 8.07 31.05
CA ARG A 3 24.61 8.60 31.03
C ARG A 3 24.23 9.28 29.70
N LEU A 4 25.19 9.92 29.04
CA LEU A 4 25.00 10.54 27.72
C LEU A 4 24.89 9.47 26.62
N ALA A 5 25.68 8.41 26.71
CA ALA A 5 25.64 7.30 25.75
C ALA A 5 24.28 6.58 25.77
N VAL A 6 23.70 6.35 26.95
CA VAL A 6 22.37 5.72 27.10
C VAL A 6 21.26 6.58 26.49
N VAL A 7 21.32 7.91 26.66
CA VAL A 7 20.34 8.83 26.08
C VAL A 7 20.44 8.87 24.56
N VAL A 8 21.65 8.90 24.01
CA VAL A 8 21.87 8.83 22.55
C VAL A 8 21.36 7.51 21.98
N PHE A 9 21.60 6.40 22.68
CA PHE A 9 21.08 5.09 22.27
C PHE A 9 19.55 5.03 22.30
N LEU A 10 18.90 5.57 23.34
CA LEU A 10 17.44 5.61 23.45
C LEU A 10 16.80 6.47 22.35
N VAL A 11 17.42 7.60 21.99
CA VAL A 11 16.94 8.47 20.89
C VAL A 11 17.05 7.77 19.53
N LEU A 12 18.10 6.99 19.30
CA LEU A 12 18.29 6.23 18.05
C LEU A 12 17.29 5.06 17.89
N VAL A 13 16.92 4.40 18.98
CA VAL A 13 15.94 3.30 18.93
C VAL A 13 14.52 3.83 18.68
N VAL A 14 14.18 5.02 19.21
CA VAL A 14 12.87 5.64 19.01
C VAL A 14 12.68 6.13 17.57
N SER A 15 13.71 6.62 16.90
CA SER A 15 13.61 7.11 15.52
C SER A 15 13.43 5.99 14.48
N MET A 16 13.85 4.76 14.77
CA MET A 16 13.64 3.60 13.88
C MET A 16 12.22 3.03 13.93
N ALA A 17 11.44 3.32 14.98
CA ALA A 17 10.08 2.81 15.14
C ALA A 17 9.01 3.62 14.38
N ALA A 18 9.38 4.75 13.78
CA ALA A 18 8.47 5.64 13.07
C ALA A 18 8.47 5.39 11.55
N SER A 19 8.56 4.14 11.10
CA SER A 19 8.04 3.77 9.78
C SER A 19 6.53 3.58 9.91
N VAL A 20 5.82 4.65 10.26
CA VAL A 20 4.40 4.73 9.95
C VAL A 20 4.36 4.65 8.43
N ALA A 21 3.99 3.48 7.90
CA ALA A 21 3.46 3.38 6.56
C ALA A 21 2.37 4.45 6.52
N ALA A 22 2.69 5.60 5.94
CA ALA A 22 1.69 6.54 5.50
C ALA A 22 0.81 5.66 4.63
N LYS A 23 -0.37 5.27 5.13
CA LYS A 23 -1.30 4.53 4.31
C LYS A 23 -1.63 5.51 3.23
N ASP A 24 -0.99 5.36 2.07
CA ASP A 24 -1.40 6.06 0.88
C ASP A 24 -2.91 5.82 0.81
N PRO A 25 -3.69 6.89 0.60
CA PRO A 25 -5.15 6.83 0.75
C PRO A 25 -5.79 5.79 -0.15
N GLU A 26 -5.04 5.21 -1.07
CA GLU A 26 -5.40 4.22 -2.06
C GLU A 26 -5.16 2.77 -1.60
N CYS A 27 -4.28 2.52 -0.63
CA CYS A 27 -4.01 1.17 -0.15
C CYS A 27 -5.14 0.62 0.73
N CYS A 28 -5.26 -0.71 0.77
CA CYS A 28 -6.32 -1.43 1.49
C CYS A 28 -7.75 -1.14 1.00
N LYS A 29 -7.91 -0.77 -0.28
CA LYS A 29 -9.22 -0.40 -0.87
C LYS A 29 -9.46 -1.11 -2.20
N SER A 30 -10.73 -1.22 -2.54
CA SER A 30 -11.21 -1.72 -3.83
C SER A 30 -11.64 -0.56 -4.72
N PHE A 31 -11.23 -0.59 -5.98
CA PHE A 31 -11.55 0.42 -7.00
C PHE A 31 -12.23 -0.23 -8.18
N HIS A 32 -13.45 0.22 -8.49
CA HIS A 32 -14.14 -0.23 -9.69
C HIS A 32 -13.54 0.39 -10.96
N GLU A 33 -13.18 1.67 -10.88
CA GLU A 33 -12.43 2.41 -11.89
C GLU A 33 -11.04 2.70 -11.33
N TRP A 34 -10.00 2.27 -12.03
CA TRP A 34 -8.60 2.41 -11.60
C TRP A 34 -7.67 2.56 -12.80
N GLY A 35 -6.46 3.07 -12.56
CA GLY A 35 -5.53 3.49 -13.62
C GLY A 35 -6.02 4.72 -14.40
N ASP A 36 -5.20 5.20 -15.33
CA ASP A 36 -5.48 6.44 -16.09
C ASP A 36 -6.70 6.30 -17.03
N ASP A 37 -6.90 5.11 -17.60
CA ASP A 37 -7.99 4.82 -18.54
C ASP A 37 -9.28 4.32 -17.87
N ARG A 38 -9.36 4.35 -16.53
CA ARG A 38 -10.49 3.79 -15.75
C ARG A 38 -10.83 2.36 -16.15
N LYS A 39 -9.83 1.48 -16.11
CA LYS A 39 -9.99 0.07 -16.51
C LYS A 39 -10.95 -0.66 -15.55
N GLY A 40 -11.74 -1.58 -16.09
CA GLY A 40 -12.42 -2.61 -15.31
C GLY A 40 -11.46 -3.76 -14.96
N CYS A 41 -11.79 -4.59 -13.95
CA CYS A 41 -10.90 -5.66 -13.48
C CYS A 41 -11.33 -7.07 -13.95
N ALA A 42 -10.94 -7.45 -15.17
CA ALA A 42 -11.01 -8.84 -15.63
C ALA A 42 -9.73 -9.61 -15.26
N GLN A 43 -9.73 -10.94 -15.40
CA GLN A 43 -8.58 -11.78 -15.04
C GLN A 43 -7.31 -11.42 -15.84
N GLU A 44 -7.48 -10.95 -17.07
CA GLU A 44 -6.39 -10.45 -17.93
C GLU A 44 -5.76 -9.13 -17.45
N ASN A 45 -6.51 -8.34 -16.65
CA ASN A 45 -6.05 -7.05 -16.13
C ASN A 45 -5.43 -7.18 -14.72
N ASN A 46 -5.22 -8.40 -14.23
CA ASN A 46 -4.72 -8.63 -12.88
C ASN A 46 -3.29 -8.09 -12.69
N ASP A 47 -2.42 -8.31 -13.68
CA ASP A 47 -1.03 -7.82 -13.63
C ASP A 47 -0.96 -6.30 -13.75
N ASP A 48 -1.86 -5.70 -14.55
CA ASP A 48 -2.03 -4.24 -14.63
C ASP A 48 -2.48 -3.68 -13.29
N CYS A 49 -3.47 -4.31 -12.63
CA CYS A 49 -3.97 -3.91 -11.31
C CYS A 49 -2.86 -3.99 -10.26
N ASN A 50 -2.09 -5.08 -10.29
CA ASN A 50 -0.94 -5.24 -9.42
C ASN A 50 0.08 -4.12 -9.65
N THR A 51 0.46 -3.86 -10.91
CA THR A 51 1.44 -2.83 -11.27
C THR A 51 0.97 -1.43 -10.86
N TRP A 52 -0.30 -1.11 -11.10
CA TRP A 52 -0.90 0.16 -10.69
C TRP A 52 -0.85 0.34 -9.16
N CYS A 53 -1.25 -0.67 -8.40
CA CYS A 53 -1.18 -0.61 -6.94
C CYS A 53 0.27 -0.58 -6.40
N GLN A 54 1.27 -1.11 -7.13
CA GLN A 54 2.67 -1.14 -6.67
C GLN A 54 3.35 0.24 -6.64
N SER A 55 2.74 1.27 -7.24
CA SER A 55 3.28 2.64 -7.15
C SER A 55 3.30 3.16 -5.71
N SER A 56 2.30 2.78 -4.92
CA SER A 56 2.05 3.30 -3.57
C SER A 56 1.81 2.21 -2.53
N CYS A 57 1.47 0.99 -2.95
CA CYS A 57 1.08 -0.11 -2.08
C CYS A 57 1.93 -1.38 -2.32
N ARG A 58 1.69 -2.45 -1.55
CA ARG A 58 2.36 -3.75 -1.73
C ARG A 58 1.95 -4.52 -2.99
N GLY A 59 1.18 -3.89 -3.87
CA GLY A 59 0.56 -4.47 -5.06
C GLY A 59 -0.94 -4.65 -4.92
N GLY A 60 -1.53 -5.42 -5.82
CA GLY A 60 -2.98 -5.56 -5.89
C GLY A 60 -3.43 -6.72 -6.75
N PHE A 61 -4.74 -6.96 -6.77
CA PHE A 61 -5.36 -8.02 -7.56
C PHE A 61 -6.79 -7.70 -7.95
N CYS A 62 -7.24 -8.28 -9.06
CA CYS A 62 -8.62 -8.23 -9.49
C CYS A 62 -9.49 -9.19 -8.69
N LYS A 63 -10.64 -8.70 -8.21
CA LYS A 63 -11.67 -9.53 -7.56
C LYS A 63 -13.07 -9.09 -7.95
N LYS A 64 -14.05 -9.93 -7.61
CA LYS A 64 -15.47 -9.61 -7.74
C LYS A 64 -16.02 -9.19 -6.38
N GLU A 65 -16.66 -8.04 -6.30
CA GLU A 65 -17.27 -7.50 -5.09
C GLU A 65 -18.63 -6.89 -5.47
N ASN A 66 -19.72 -7.31 -4.82
CA ASN A 66 -21.09 -6.85 -5.13
C ASN A 66 -21.45 -6.89 -6.62
N HIS A 67 -21.10 -7.98 -7.30
CA HIS A 67 -21.25 -8.18 -8.76
C HIS A 67 -20.38 -7.29 -9.66
N LEU A 68 -19.58 -6.39 -9.10
CA LEU A 68 -18.64 -5.55 -9.82
C LEU A 68 -17.24 -6.17 -9.81
N HIS A 69 -16.54 -5.99 -10.92
CA HIS A 69 -15.14 -6.32 -11.06
C HIS A 69 -14.30 -5.12 -10.60
N VAL A 70 -13.47 -5.32 -9.57
CA VAL A 70 -12.73 -4.25 -8.89
C VAL A 70 -11.26 -4.64 -8.72
N CYS A 71 -10.36 -3.66 -8.80
CA CYS A 71 -8.96 -3.82 -8.42
C CYS A 71 -8.82 -3.54 -6.92
N HIS A 72 -8.27 -4.48 -6.16
CA HIS A 72 -8.04 -4.33 -4.74
C HIS A 72 -6.55 -4.16 -4.47
N CYS A 73 -6.16 -3.00 -3.95
CA CYS A 73 -4.78 -2.76 -3.53
C CYS A 73 -4.54 -3.26 -2.11
N TYR A 74 -3.45 -3.99 -1.92
CA TYR A 74 -3.04 -4.47 -0.60
C TYR A 74 -2.62 -3.32 0.31
N CYS A 75 -2.65 -3.60 1.61
CA CYS A 75 -1.80 -2.92 2.57
C CYS A 75 -0.38 -3.51 2.43
#